data_AF-A0A349A2Y2-F1
#
_entry.id   AF-A0A349A2Y2-F1
#
_cell.length_a   1.000
_cell.length_b   1.000
_cell.length_c   1.000
_cell.angle_alpha   90.00
_cell.angle_beta   90.00
_cell.angle_gamma   90.00
#
_symmetry.space_group_name_H-M   'P 1'
#
loop_
_entity.id
_entity.type
_entity.pdbx_description
1 polymer ?
#
loop_
_entity_poly.entity_id
_entity_poly.type
_entity_poly.pdbx_seq_one_letter_code
_entity_poly.pdbx_strand_id
1 'polypeptide(L)'
;MARRRPDRLRGRPQKTDLGGPAMTRLESIADLRRALFHLRLLENLAIIEMGQLNAYREGWHQLLEQFYRENEDLMNRMQYRKAREDTRYFSGLVDLAYHYLKDAGAPAGSP
;
A
#
# COMPACT_ATOMS: atom_id res chain seq x y z
N MET A 1 -10.47 -60.46 23.77
CA MET A 1 -11.78 -60.09 23.17
C MET A 1 -11.99 -58.58 23.29
N ALA A 2 -12.41 -57.97 22.18
CA ALA A 2 -13.17 -56.72 21.99
C ALA A 2 -12.65 -55.34 22.49
N ARG A 3 -12.59 -54.43 21.49
CA ARG A 3 -12.27 -52.99 21.45
C ARG A 3 -13.23 -52.09 22.26
N ARG A 4 -12.76 -50.89 22.65
CA ARG A 4 -13.41 -49.59 22.36
C ARG A 4 -12.47 -48.41 22.65
N ARG A 5 -12.26 -47.55 21.64
CA ARG A 5 -11.70 -46.20 21.76
C ARG A 5 -12.77 -45.23 22.28
N PRO A 6 -12.36 -44.12 22.90
CA PRO A 6 -12.96 -42.82 22.59
C PRO A 6 -11.84 -41.82 22.24
N ASP A 7 -11.75 -41.35 21.01
CA ASP A 7 -12.46 -40.21 20.41
C ASP A 7 -11.82 -38.85 20.69
N ARG A 8 -11.74 -38.09 19.60
CA ARG A 8 -10.92 -36.92 19.38
C ARG A 8 -11.62 -35.66 19.88
N LEU A 9 -10.94 -34.89 20.72
CA LEU A 9 -11.17 -33.44 20.86
C LEU A 9 -9.77 -32.79 20.87
N ARG A 10 -9.13 -32.63 19.72
CA ARG A 10 -9.18 -31.40 18.89
C ARG A 10 -9.23 -30.13 19.75
N GLY A 11 -8.20 -29.93 20.57
CA GLY A 11 -7.79 -28.60 21.00
C GLY A 11 -7.44 -27.80 19.74
N ARG A 12 -8.41 -27.04 19.22
CA ARG A 12 -8.12 -25.97 18.25
C ARG A 12 -7.27 -24.94 18.98
N PRO A 13 -6.12 -24.53 18.44
CA PRO A 13 -5.49 -23.32 18.94
C PRO A 13 -6.49 -22.18 18.77
N GLN A 14 -6.76 -21.46 19.86
CA GLN A 14 -7.42 -20.16 19.79
C GLN A 14 -6.60 -19.33 18.81
N LYS A 15 -7.17 -19.05 17.64
CA LYS A 15 -6.69 -17.97 16.81
C LYS A 15 -6.83 -16.74 17.69
N THR A 16 -5.71 -16.22 18.16
CA THR A 16 -5.59 -14.81 18.51
C THR A 16 -6.08 -14.04 17.29
N ASP A 17 -7.34 -13.62 17.33
CA ASP A 17 -7.85 -12.49 16.57
C ASP A 17 -7.04 -11.28 17.03
N LEU A 18 -5.86 -11.11 16.44
CA LEU A 18 -5.19 -9.83 16.31
C LEU A 18 -5.94 -9.05 15.22
N GLY A 19 -7.23 -8.84 15.46
CA GLY A 19 -8.09 -7.95 14.71
C GLY A 19 -7.78 -6.52 15.10
N GLY A 20 -6.59 -6.03 14.73
CA GLY A 20 -6.48 -4.60 14.42
C GLY A 20 -7.45 -4.30 13.28
N PRO A 21 -8.06 -3.10 13.21
CA PRO A 21 -8.89 -2.75 12.07
C PRO A 21 -8.03 -2.97 10.82
N ALA A 22 -8.49 -3.83 9.90
CA ALA A 22 -7.86 -3.98 8.61
C ALA A 22 -7.85 -2.59 7.97
N MET A 23 -6.66 -2.04 7.73
CA MET A 23 -6.53 -0.72 7.11
C MET A 23 -7.37 -0.68 5.85
N THR A 24 -8.19 0.35 5.73
CA THR A 24 -8.98 0.55 4.53
C THR A 24 -8.06 0.90 3.36
N ARG A 25 -8.47 0.55 2.14
CA ARG A 25 -7.73 0.88 0.92
C ARG A 25 -7.40 2.37 0.80
N LEU A 26 -8.30 3.23 1.28
CA LEU A 26 -8.12 4.68 1.33
C LEU A 26 -7.03 5.10 2.33
N GLU A 27 -6.99 4.48 3.51
CA GLU A 27 -5.93 4.73 4.51
C GLU A 27 -4.56 4.30 3.99
N SER A 28 -4.47 3.12 3.35
CA SER A 28 -3.22 2.66 2.73
C SER A 28 -2.71 3.63 1.66
N ILE A 29 -3.61 4.14 0.79
CA ILE A 29 -3.23 5.13 -0.23
C ILE A 29 -2.89 6.49 0.41
N ALA A 30 -3.57 6.88 1.49
CA ALA A 30 -3.25 8.11 2.22
C ALA A 30 -1.85 8.04 2.87
N ASP A 31 -1.47 6.90 3.42
CA ASP A 31 -0.15 6.70 4.01
C ASP A 31 0.95 6.63 2.95
N LEU A 32 0.69 5.96 1.82
CA LEU A 32 1.58 5.99 0.65
C LEU A 32 1.82 7.43 0.16
N ARG A 33 0.76 8.22 0.07
CA ARG A 33 0.83 9.63 -0.32
C ARG A 33 1.71 10.44 0.64
N ARG A 34 1.57 10.24 1.95
CA ARG A 34 2.44 10.86 2.97
C ARG A 34 3.90 10.43 2.81
N ALA A 35 4.15 9.13 2.62
CA ALA A 35 5.49 8.61 2.41
C ALA A 35 6.17 9.25 1.18
N LEU A 36 5.46 9.35 0.06
CA LEU A 36 5.96 10.00 -1.16
C LEU A 36 6.21 11.50 -0.97
N PHE A 37 5.38 12.20 -0.19
CA PHE A 37 5.62 13.59 0.16
C PHE A 37 6.93 13.77 0.95
N HIS A 38 7.15 12.97 2.00
CA HIS A 38 8.38 13.01 2.79
C HIS A 38 9.61 12.66 1.95
N LEU A 39 9.50 11.64 1.11
CA LEU A 39 10.55 11.24 0.18
C LEU A 39 10.93 12.41 -0.76
N ARG A 40 9.95 13.06 -1.41
CA ARG A 40 10.20 14.21 -2.29
C ARG A 40 10.79 15.40 -1.54
N LEU A 41 10.38 15.64 -0.31
CA LEU A 41 10.93 16.72 0.52
C LEU A 41 12.44 16.51 0.72
N LEU A 42 12.87 15.28 1.01
CA LEU A 42 14.29 14.95 1.14
C LEU A 42 15.04 15.21 -0.18
N GLU A 43 14.49 14.80 -1.32
CA GLU A 43 15.10 15.03 -2.65
C GLU A 43 15.28 16.53 -2.95
N ASN A 44 14.26 17.34 -2.69
CA ASN A 44 14.27 18.78 -2.99
C ASN A 44 15.17 19.60 -2.06
N LEU A 45 15.40 19.12 -0.82
CA LEU A 45 16.29 19.82 0.10
C LEU A 45 17.77 19.70 -0.29
N ALA A 46 18.11 18.87 -1.30
CA ALA A 46 19.48 18.63 -1.78
C ALA A 46 20.46 18.14 -0.68
N ILE A 47 19.94 17.71 0.47
CA ILE A 47 20.70 17.14 1.60
C ILE A 47 20.71 15.61 1.47
N ILE A 48 20.96 15.09 0.27
CA ILE A 48 21.02 13.64 0.03
C ILE A 48 22.39 13.33 -0.59
N GLU A 49 23.27 12.72 0.20
CA GLU A 49 24.49 12.12 -0.31
C GLU A 49 24.18 10.98 -1.30
N MET A 50 25.09 10.68 -2.22
CA MET A 50 24.85 9.71 -3.31
C MET A 50 24.34 8.33 -2.82
N GLY A 51 24.80 7.85 -1.66
CA GLY A 51 24.32 6.60 -1.06
C GLY A 51 22.86 6.67 -0.59
N GLN A 52 22.43 7.83 -0.07
CA GLN A 52 21.05 8.07 0.33
C GLN A 52 20.12 8.23 -0.89
N LEU A 53 20.65 8.71 -2.04
CA LEU A 53 19.89 8.79 -3.29
C LEU A 53 19.55 7.41 -3.85
N ASN A 54 20.46 6.43 -3.69
CA ASN A 54 20.20 5.05 -4.08
C ASN A 54 19.18 4.39 -3.16
N ALA A 55 19.29 4.60 -1.84
CA ALA A 55 18.28 4.13 -0.89
C ALA A 55 16.90 4.77 -1.15
N TYR A 56 16.89 6.05 -1.54
CA TYR A 56 15.69 6.77 -1.96
C TYR A 56 15.03 6.13 -3.17
N ARG A 57 15.81 5.88 -4.24
CA ARG A 57 15.31 5.23 -5.45
C ARG A 57 14.75 3.84 -5.14
N GLU A 58 15.49 3.05 -4.35
CA GLU A 58 15.06 1.71 -3.97
C GLU A 58 13.75 1.72 -3.16
N GLY A 59 13.65 2.55 -2.13
CA GLY A 59 12.42 2.68 -1.33
C GLY A 59 11.23 3.12 -2.18
N TRP A 60 11.46 4.01 -3.13
CA TRP A 60 10.45 4.41 -4.08
C TRP A 60 10.02 3.27 -5.03
N HIS A 61 10.96 2.46 -5.56
CA HIS A 61 10.64 1.32 -6.41
C HIS A 61 9.76 0.30 -5.67
N GLN A 62 10.06 0.06 -4.39
CA GLN A 62 9.27 -0.85 -3.54
C GLN A 62 7.84 -0.32 -3.34
N LEU A 63 7.68 0.98 -3.08
CA LEU A 63 6.36 1.61 -2.94
C LEU A 63 5.55 1.54 -4.24
N LEU A 64 6.19 1.73 -5.39
CA LEU A 64 5.54 1.60 -6.70
C LEU A 64 5.10 0.16 -6.95
N GLU A 65 5.95 -0.82 -6.67
CA GLU A 65 5.62 -2.23 -6.86
C GLU A 65 4.47 -2.65 -5.95
N GLN A 66 4.48 -2.23 -4.68
CA GLN A 66 3.40 -2.47 -3.74
C GLN A 66 2.09 -1.85 -4.25
N PHE A 67 2.11 -0.58 -4.64
CA PHE A 67 0.93 0.10 -5.16
C PHE A 67 0.35 -0.60 -6.39
N TYR A 68 1.20 -1.01 -7.33
CA TYR A 68 0.77 -1.72 -8.53
C TYR A 68 0.12 -3.07 -8.21
N ARG A 69 0.72 -3.86 -7.31
CA ARG A 69 0.17 -5.17 -6.89
C ARG A 69 -1.16 -5.05 -6.14
N GLU A 70 -1.29 -4.04 -5.28
CA GLU A 70 -2.48 -3.84 -4.45
C GLU A 70 -3.61 -3.11 -5.20
N ASN A 71 -3.29 -2.44 -6.32
CA ASN A 71 -4.22 -1.58 -7.05
C ASN A 71 -4.11 -1.77 -8.58
N GLU A 72 -4.09 -3.02 -9.05
CA GLU A 72 -4.02 -3.35 -10.49
C GLU A 72 -5.17 -2.76 -11.30
N ASP A 73 -6.32 -2.48 -10.67
CA ASP A 73 -7.48 -1.79 -11.25
C ASP A 73 -7.27 -0.28 -11.41
N LEU A 74 -6.36 0.33 -10.64
CA LEU A 74 -6.10 1.78 -10.68
C LEU A 74 -4.87 2.14 -11.52
N MET A 75 -3.98 1.18 -11.79
CA MET A 75 -2.75 1.40 -12.56
C MET A 75 -2.52 0.30 -13.58
N ASN A 76 -2.51 0.67 -14.86
CA ASN A 76 -2.16 -0.26 -15.93
C ASN A 76 -0.64 -0.41 -16.11
N ARG A 77 -0.23 -1.45 -16.84
CA ARG A 77 1.19 -1.80 -17.07
C ARG A 77 2.02 -0.68 -17.72
N MET A 78 1.42 0.14 -18.59
CA MET A 78 2.11 1.27 -19.22
C MET A 78 2.35 2.39 -18.22
N GLN A 79 1.35 2.71 -17.40
CA GLN A 79 1.47 3.66 -16.30
C GLN A 79 2.52 3.18 -15.28
N TYR A 80 2.55 1.89 -14.95
CA TYR A 80 3.58 1.31 -14.09
C TYR A 80 4.99 1.48 -14.66
N ARG A 81 5.21 1.17 -15.94
CA ARG A 81 6.52 1.35 -16.59
C ARG A 81 6.97 2.81 -16.56
N LYS A 82 6.08 3.74 -16.88
CA LYS A 82 6.39 5.18 -16.84
C LYS A 82 6.63 5.66 -15.42
N ALA A 83 5.81 5.20 -14.47
CA ALA A 83 5.98 5.47 -13.06
C ALA A 83 7.36 4.99 -12.61
N ARG A 84 7.85 3.83 -13.06
CA ARG A 84 9.18 3.30 -12.74
C ARG A 84 10.38 4.13 -13.22
N GLU A 85 10.16 5.12 -14.08
CA GLU A 85 11.20 6.05 -14.55
C GLU A 85 11.00 7.48 -14.03
N ASP A 86 9.78 7.83 -13.62
CA ASP A 86 9.39 9.18 -13.22
C ASP A 86 8.63 9.16 -11.88
N THR A 87 9.35 9.51 -10.81
CA THR A 87 8.82 9.62 -9.45
C THR A 87 7.69 10.64 -9.33
N ARG A 88 7.72 11.71 -10.14
CA ARG A 88 6.66 12.73 -10.14
C ARG A 88 5.39 12.21 -10.78
N TYR A 89 5.54 11.44 -11.85
CA TYR A 89 4.42 10.74 -12.48
C TYR A 89 3.77 9.75 -11.52
N PHE A 90 4.56 8.94 -10.80
CA PHE A 90 4.01 8.04 -9.78
C PHE A 90 3.24 8.79 -8.69
N SER A 91 3.80 9.88 -8.17
CA SER A 91 3.14 10.69 -7.14
C SER A 91 1.76 11.19 -7.61
N GLY A 92 1.66 11.65 -8.86
CA GLY A 92 0.39 12.08 -9.43
C GLY A 92 -0.65 10.96 -9.56
N LEU A 93 -0.22 9.72 -9.82
CA LEU A 93 -1.12 8.56 -9.85
C LEU A 93 -1.65 8.21 -8.46
N VAL A 94 -0.82 8.32 -7.43
CA VAL A 94 -1.23 8.11 -6.04
C VAL A 94 -2.20 9.19 -5.58
N ASP A 95 -1.95 10.46 -5.92
CA ASP A 95 -2.89 11.56 -5.67
C ASP A 95 -4.24 11.30 -6.35
N LEU A 96 -4.23 10.89 -7.63
CA LEU A 96 -5.45 10.57 -8.37
C LEU A 96 -6.23 9.42 -7.73
N ALA A 97 -5.53 8.34 -7.34
CA ALA A 97 -6.13 7.20 -6.64
C ALA A 97 -6.75 7.60 -5.30
N TYR A 98 -6.07 8.47 -4.54
CA TYR A 98 -6.59 9.00 -3.28
C TYR A 98 -7.91 9.76 -3.49
N HIS A 99 -7.94 10.67 -4.46
CA HIS A 99 -9.14 11.45 -4.77
C HIS A 99 -10.28 10.57 -5.27
N TYR A 100 -10.01 9.64 -6.19
CA TYR A 100 -11.00 8.69 -6.70
C TYR A 100 -11.66 7.88 -5.57
N LEU A 101 -10.88 7.33 -4.65
CA LEU A 101 -11.42 6.54 -3.53
C LEU A 101 -12.11 7.40 -2.47
N LYS A 102 -11.61 8.61 -2.22
CA LYS A 102 -12.24 9.56 -1.31
C LYS A 102 -13.62 9.98 -1.81
N ASP A 103 -13.73 10.27 -3.10
CA ASP A 103 -14.98 10.73 -3.72
C ASP A 103 -15.95 9.57 -3.94
N ALA A 104 -15.46 8.35 -4.22
CA ALA A 104 -16.28 7.14 -4.29
C ALA A 104 -16.88 6.73 -2.93
N GLY A 105 -16.24 7.12 -1.82
CA GLY A 105 -16.75 6.93 -0.46
C GLY A 105 -17.65 8.05 0.03
N ALA A 106 -17.74 9.17 -0.69
CA ALA A 106 -18.64 10.27 -0.35
C ALA A 106 -20.07 9.91 -0.78
N PRO A 107 -21.08 10.06 0.10
CA PRO A 107 -22.47 9.93 -0.34
C PRO A 107 -22.73 10.95 -1.45
N ALA A 108 -23.33 10.51 -2.56
CA ALA A 108 -23.71 11.38 -3.66
C ALA A 108 -24.69 12.45 -3.14
N GLY A 109 -24.19 13.67 -2.88
CA GLY A 109 -25.03 14.81 -2.55
C GLY A 109 -24.70 15.60 -1.28
N SER A 110 -23.45 15.68 -0.82
CA SER A 110 -23.09 16.75 0.11
C SER A 110 -22.74 18.03 -0.67
N PRO A 111 -23.51 19.12 -0.53
CA PRO A 111 -23.34 20.38 -1.27
C PRO A 111 -22.07 21.16 -0.87
#